data_AF-A0A7Y4YB49-F1
#
_entry.id   AF-A0A7Y4YB49-F1
#
_cell.length_a   1.000
_cell.length_b   1.000
_cell.length_c   1.000
_cell.angle_alpha   90.00
_cell.angle_beta   90.00
_cell.angle_gamma   90.00
#
_symmetry.space_group_name_H-M   'P 1'
#
loop_
_entity.id
_entity.type
_entity.pdbx_description
1 polymer ?
#
loop_
_entity_poly.entity_id
_entity_poly.type
_entity_poly.pdbx_seq_one_letter_code
_entity_poly.pdbx_strand_id
1 'polypeptide(L)'
;MKFRFFLIAGCVLLLSAFSSCYYHHSNDVSISVKEDEEEYRLSARFDDSKTRAVQNFIKDYTASGNIFKHGSHNKIDATLTLDDNTRFYIKSYDGVLKIKLNKEENSEESYERIKEMCEGVKELLAEN
;
A
#
# COMPACT_ATOMS: atom_id res chain seq x y z
N MET A 1 52.46 6.71 32.47
CA MET A 1 52.18 6.00 31.19
C MET A 1 51.06 4.98 31.37
N LYS A 2 49.79 5.41 31.48
CA LYS A 2 48.62 4.50 31.58
C LYS A 2 47.36 5.13 30.96
N PHE A 3 47.52 5.92 29.90
CA PHE A 3 46.44 6.69 29.26
C PHE A 3 46.26 6.34 27.77
N ARG A 4 46.88 5.25 27.31
CA ARG A 4 46.84 4.81 25.89
C ARG A 4 46.06 3.52 25.65
N PHE A 5 45.58 2.86 26.70
CA PHE A 5 44.83 1.60 26.59
C PHE A 5 43.31 1.77 26.56
N PHE A 6 42.78 2.98 26.85
CA PHE A 6 41.34 3.24 26.83
C PHE A 6 40.78 3.66 25.46
N LEU A 7 41.63 3.90 24.46
CA LEU A 7 41.19 4.30 23.11
C LEU A 7 40.97 3.13 22.14
N ILE A 8 41.29 1.89 22.54
CA ILE A 8 41.19 0.71 21.66
C ILE A 8 39.86 -0.05 21.86
N ALA A 9 39.12 0.23 22.93
CA ALA A 9 37.81 -0.38 23.19
C ALA A 9 36.64 0.30 22.46
N GLY A 10 36.86 1.44 21.79
CA GLY A 10 35.81 2.24 21.16
C GLY A 10 35.59 2.00 19.66
N CYS A 11 36.42 1.18 18.99
CA CYS A 11 36.41 1.07 17.52
C CYS A 11 35.84 -0.24 16.95
N VAL A 12 35.36 -1.18 17.79
CA VAL A 12 34.88 -2.50 17.31
C VAL A 12 33.35 -2.65 17.35
N LEU A 13 32.61 -1.66 17.86
CA LEU A 13 31.13 -1.66 17.93
C LEU A 13 30.45 -0.76 16.88
N LEU A 14 31.04 -0.65 15.67
CA LEU A 14 30.48 0.11 14.55
C LEU A 14 30.34 -0.71 13.25
N LEU A 15 30.38 -2.04 13.31
CA LEU A 15 30.38 -2.91 12.12
C LEU A 15 29.22 -3.91 12.02
N SER A 16 28.11 -3.68 12.71
CA SER A 16 26.95 -4.59 12.61
C SER A 16 25.61 -3.88 12.76
N ALA A 17 25.35 -2.89 11.90
CA ALA A 17 24.00 -2.43 11.64
C ALA A 17 23.70 -2.58 10.14
N PHE A 18 23.14 -3.74 9.80
CA PHE A 18 22.25 -3.98 8.68
C PHE A 18 22.71 -3.50 7.29
N SER A 19 23.68 -4.22 6.72
CA SER A 19 23.68 -4.43 5.27
C SER A 19 22.49 -5.31 4.91
N SER A 20 21.35 -4.69 4.56
CA SER A 20 20.37 -5.29 3.67
C SER A 20 19.57 -4.19 2.98
N CYS A 21 20.24 -3.40 2.14
CA CYS A 21 19.54 -2.82 1.01
C CYS A 21 19.35 -3.96 0.00
N TYR A 22 18.28 -4.72 0.18
CA TYR A 22 17.82 -5.70 -0.79
C TYR A 22 17.46 -4.93 -2.06
N TYR A 23 18.34 -5.02 -3.06
CA TYR A 23 18.13 -4.40 -4.36
C TYR A 23 16.99 -5.15 -5.04
N HIS A 24 15.79 -4.60 -4.92
CA HIS A 24 14.57 -5.20 -5.42
C HIS A 24 14.61 -5.21 -6.95
N HIS A 25 14.47 -6.39 -7.56
CA HIS A 25 14.24 -6.51 -9.00
C HIS A 25 12.96 -5.72 -9.33
N SER A 26 13.12 -4.65 -10.11
CA SER A 26 12.03 -3.82 -10.63
C SER A 26 11.20 -4.62 -11.62
N ASN A 27 10.32 -5.49 -11.11
CA ASN A 27 9.08 -5.81 -11.81
C ASN A 27 8.31 -4.49 -11.92
N ASP A 28 7.75 -4.17 -13.10
CA ASP A 28 7.18 -2.86 -13.48
C ASP A 28 6.00 -2.41 -12.60
N VAL A 29 6.27 -2.09 -11.34
CA VAL A 29 5.33 -1.58 -10.35
C VAL A 29 5.45 -0.07 -10.32
N SER A 30 4.40 0.62 -10.76
CA SER A 30 4.30 2.07 -10.72
C SER A 30 3.17 2.44 -9.78
N ILE A 31 3.50 3.06 -8.64
CA ILE A 31 2.51 3.53 -7.67
C ILE A 31 2.61 5.05 -7.55
N SER A 32 1.48 5.73 -7.63
CA SER A 32 1.34 7.17 -7.43
C SER A 32 0.27 7.42 -6.39
N VAL A 33 0.67 8.10 -5.32
CA VAL A 33 -0.24 8.68 -4.34
C VAL A 33 -0.27 10.18 -4.56
N LYS A 34 -1.47 10.75 -4.64
CA LYS A 34 -1.69 12.21 -4.68
C LYS A 34 -2.70 12.55 -3.62
N GLU A 35 -2.41 13.61 -2.90
CA GLU A 35 -3.23 14.06 -1.80
C GLU A 35 -3.26 15.58 -1.79
N ASP A 36 -4.46 16.14 -1.70
CA ASP A 36 -4.71 17.56 -1.47
C ASP A 36 -5.72 17.73 -0.33
N GLU A 37 -6.24 18.94 -0.14
CA GLU A 37 -7.18 19.26 0.94
C GLU A 37 -8.53 18.54 0.74
N GLU A 38 -8.93 18.27 -0.50
CA GLU A 38 -10.25 17.74 -0.86
C GLU A 38 -10.23 16.23 -1.12
N GLU A 39 -9.14 15.70 -1.68
CA GLU A 39 -9.10 14.32 -2.17
C GLU A 39 -7.81 13.57 -1.82
N TYR A 40 -7.97 12.27 -1.54
CA TYR A 40 -6.90 11.28 -1.55
C TYR A 40 -7.02 10.37 -2.77
N ARG A 41 -5.92 10.18 -3.51
CA ARG A 41 -5.85 9.38 -4.74
C ARG A 41 -4.69 8.40 -4.68
N LEU A 42 -4.97 7.12 -4.89
CA LEU A 42 -3.96 6.10 -5.21
C LEU A 42 -4.17 5.60 -6.65
N SER A 43 -3.08 5.45 -7.39
CA SER A 43 -3.03 4.78 -8.68
C SER A 43 -1.84 3.83 -8.71
N ALA A 44 -2.08 2.56 -8.98
CA ALA A 44 -1.05 1.55 -9.14
C ALA A 44 -1.17 0.84 -10.50
N ARG A 45 -0.02 0.60 -11.12
CA ARG A 45 0.17 -0.35 -12.22
C ARG A 45 1.16 -1.40 -11.79
N PHE A 46 0.89 -2.65 -12.10
CA PHE A 46 1.67 -3.81 -11.68
C PHE A 46 1.41 -4.98 -12.63
N ASP A 47 2.14 -6.08 -12.47
CA ASP A 47 1.96 -7.30 -13.26
C ASP A 47 0.55 -7.91 -13.06
N ASP A 48 -0.13 -8.28 -14.15
CA ASP A 48 -1.49 -8.84 -14.13
C ASP A 48 -1.63 -10.05 -13.19
N SER A 49 -0.55 -10.83 -12.96
CA SER A 49 -0.54 -11.94 -12.01
C SER A 49 -0.78 -11.51 -10.56
N LYS A 50 -0.42 -10.28 -10.19
CA LYS A 50 -0.64 -9.71 -8.84
C LYS A 50 -2.07 -9.18 -8.64
N THR A 51 -2.88 -9.04 -9.71
CA THR A 51 -4.27 -8.52 -9.62
C THR A 51 -5.09 -9.28 -8.59
N ARG A 52 -5.02 -10.61 -8.57
CA ARG A 52 -5.83 -11.40 -7.64
C ARG A 52 -5.40 -11.23 -6.19
N ALA A 53 -4.11 -11.06 -5.92
CA ALA A 53 -3.59 -10.78 -4.58
C ALA A 53 -4.10 -9.42 -4.08
N VAL A 54 -3.97 -8.37 -4.91
CA VAL A 54 -4.45 -7.02 -4.59
C VAL A 54 -5.97 -7.00 -4.33
N GLN A 55 -6.76 -7.64 -5.19
CA GLN A 55 -8.21 -7.70 -5.02
C GLN A 55 -8.62 -8.45 -3.76
N ASN A 56 -7.94 -9.55 -3.43
CA ASN A 56 -8.19 -10.28 -2.19
C ASN A 56 -7.84 -9.43 -0.96
N PHE A 57 -6.70 -8.74 -0.98
CA PHE A 57 -6.31 -7.84 0.11
C PHE A 57 -7.37 -6.76 0.36
N ILE A 58 -7.84 -6.08 -0.69
CA ILE A 58 -8.88 -5.05 -0.58
C ILE A 58 -10.19 -5.64 -0.07
N LYS A 59 -10.59 -6.80 -0.57
CA LYS A 59 -11.81 -7.49 -0.14
C LYS A 59 -11.74 -7.83 1.36
N ASP A 60 -10.61 -8.34 1.83
CA ASP A 60 -10.42 -8.72 3.22
C ASP A 60 -10.39 -7.47 4.12
N TYR A 61 -9.75 -6.38 3.69
CA TYR A 61 -9.70 -5.11 4.43
C TYR A 61 -11.06 -4.42 4.54
N THR A 62 -11.84 -4.42 3.46
CA THR A 62 -13.14 -3.74 3.41
C THR A 62 -14.27 -4.53 4.05
N ALA A 63 -14.05 -5.81 4.38
CA ALA A 63 -15.07 -6.78 4.81
C ALA A 63 -16.33 -6.81 3.91
N SER A 64 -16.25 -6.21 2.72
CA SER A 64 -17.38 -5.92 1.85
C SER A 64 -17.56 -7.08 0.89
N GLY A 65 -18.29 -8.11 1.33
CA GLY A 65 -18.58 -9.38 0.62
C GLY A 65 -18.01 -9.58 -0.81
N ASN A 66 -18.86 -9.95 -1.77
CA ASN A 66 -18.40 -10.19 -3.15
C ASN A 66 -18.37 -8.86 -3.97
N ILE A 67 -17.57 -7.85 -3.58
CA ILE A 67 -17.38 -6.65 -4.41
C ILE A 67 -16.73 -6.98 -5.76
N PHE A 68 -15.96 -8.07 -5.83
CA PHE A 68 -15.40 -8.64 -7.04
C PHE A 68 -16.19 -9.91 -7.42
N LYS A 69 -17.36 -9.79 -8.09
CA LYS A 69 -18.18 -10.96 -8.49
C LYS A 69 -17.54 -11.77 -9.64
N HIS A 70 -17.82 -13.08 -9.60
CA HIS A 70 -17.34 -14.15 -10.49
C HIS A 70 -17.45 -13.82 -11.99
N GLY A 71 -16.28 -13.65 -12.61
CA GLY A 71 -16.06 -13.62 -14.06
C GLY A 71 -14.55 -13.63 -14.32
N SER A 72 -14.11 -14.10 -15.49
CA SER A 72 -12.69 -14.39 -15.80
C SER A 72 -11.72 -13.20 -15.67
N HIS A 73 -12.19 -11.98 -15.36
CA HIS A 73 -11.37 -10.78 -15.20
C HIS A 73 -11.68 -9.93 -13.95
N ASN A 74 -12.60 -10.35 -13.06
CA ASN A 74 -12.94 -9.70 -11.76
C ASN A 74 -12.74 -8.16 -11.71
N LYS A 75 -13.32 -7.43 -12.66
CA LYS A 75 -13.15 -5.97 -12.77
C LYS A 75 -14.12 -5.26 -11.85
N ILE A 76 -13.67 -4.17 -11.22
CA ILE A 76 -14.52 -3.23 -10.50
C ILE A 76 -14.28 -1.83 -11.04
N ASP A 77 -15.35 -1.03 -11.13
CA ASP A 77 -15.32 0.40 -11.45
C ASP A 77 -16.59 1.00 -10.82
N ALA A 78 -16.50 1.36 -9.54
CA ALA A 78 -17.67 1.74 -8.75
C ALA A 78 -17.27 2.60 -7.54
N THR A 79 -18.26 3.32 -7.01
CA THR A 79 -18.18 3.87 -5.65
C THR A 79 -18.73 2.85 -4.66
N LEU A 80 -17.93 2.54 -3.64
CA LEU A 80 -18.31 1.67 -2.54
C LEU A 80 -18.66 2.50 -1.32
N THR A 81 -19.60 1.98 -0.53
CA THR A 81 -19.94 2.47 0.80
C THR A 81 -19.69 1.32 1.78
N LEU A 82 -18.81 1.53 2.76
CA LEU A 82 -18.56 0.56 3.84
C LEU A 82 -19.60 0.70 4.96
N ASP A 83 -19.62 -0.25 5.89
CA ASP A 83 -20.56 -0.28 7.02
C ASP A 83 -20.45 0.94 7.95
N ASP A 84 -19.27 1.56 8.02
CA ASP A 84 -19.01 2.81 8.76
C ASP A 84 -19.41 4.08 7.97
N ASN A 85 -20.12 3.91 6.84
CA ASN A 85 -20.46 4.96 5.87
C ASN A 85 -19.28 5.57 5.12
N THR A 86 -18.07 4.99 5.18
CA THR A 86 -16.95 5.42 4.34
C THR A 86 -17.30 5.22 2.86
N ARG A 87 -17.24 6.29 2.07
CA ARG A 87 -17.58 6.30 0.65
C ARG A 87 -16.37 6.63 -0.21
N PHE A 88 -15.95 5.69 -1.04
CA PHE A 88 -14.79 5.87 -1.90
C PHE A 88 -14.98 5.21 -3.27
N TYR A 89 -14.34 5.77 -4.28
CA TYR A 89 -14.30 5.19 -5.61
C TYR A 89 -13.16 4.19 -5.74
N ILE A 90 -13.44 3.06 -6.38
CA ILE A 90 -12.45 2.04 -6.71
C ILE A 90 -12.61 1.60 -8.16
N LYS A 91 -11.46 1.48 -8.83
CA LYS A 91 -11.34 0.81 -10.12
C LYS A 91 -10.21 -0.18 -10.07
N SER A 92 -10.49 -1.44 -10.36
CA SER A 92 -9.48 -2.49 -10.47
C SER A 92 -9.76 -3.40 -11.65
N TYR A 93 -8.72 -3.72 -12.40
CA TYR A 93 -8.69 -4.71 -13.46
C TYR A 93 -7.25 -5.21 -13.63
N ASP A 94 -7.03 -6.11 -14.58
CA ASP A 94 -5.72 -6.69 -14.94
C ASP A 94 -4.59 -5.62 -14.89
N GLY A 95 -3.69 -5.80 -13.91
CA GLY A 95 -2.51 -4.95 -13.68
C GLY A 95 -2.76 -3.52 -13.20
N VAL A 96 -3.99 -3.16 -12.83
CA VAL A 96 -4.36 -1.78 -12.49
C VAL A 96 -5.24 -1.69 -11.24
N LEU A 97 -4.90 -0.73 -10.37
CA LEU A 97 -5.72 -0.28 -9.27
C LEU A 97 -5.80 1.24 -9.25
N LYS A 98 -7.00 1.79 -9.02
CA LYS A 98 -7.22 3.19 -8.69
C LYS A 98 -8.19 3.29 -7.54
N ILE A 99 -7.85 4.13 -6.56
CA ILE A 99 -8.69 4.44 -5.41
C ILE A 99 -8.77 5.96 -5.30
N LYS A 100 -9.97 6.47 -5.00
CA LYS A 100 -10.19 7.89 -4.75
C LYS A 100 -11.14 8.06 -3.57
N LEU A 101 -10.81 8.97 -2.67
CA LEU A 101 -11.62 9.31 -1.51
C LEU A 101 -11.78 10.84 -1.45
N ASN A 102 -13.01 11.31 -1.45
CA ASN A 102 -13.32 12.71 -1.15
C ASN A 102 -13.33 12.90 0.38
N LYS A 103 -12.42 13.74 0.89
CA LYS A 103 -12.26 14.05 2.31
C LYS A 103 -13.40 14.90 2.86
N GLU A 104 -14.08 15.68 2.02
CA GLU A 104 -15.25 16.47 2.44
C GLU A 104 -16.50 15.59 2.63
N GLU A 105 -16.55 14.44 1.96
CA GLU A 105 -17.66 13.47 2.06
C GLU A 105 -17.42 12.38 3.11
N ASN A 106 -16.26 12.38 3.77
CA ASN A 106 -15.83 11.32 4.68
C ASN A 106 -15.26 11.91 5.97
N SER A 107 -15.27 11.12 7.03
CA SER A 107 -14.60 11.51 8.28
C SER A 107 -13.08 11.38 8.15
N GLU A 108 -12.34 12.05 9.03
CA GLU A 108 -10.88 11.88 9.12
C GLU A 108 -10.51 10.40 9.39
N GLU A 109 -11.28 9.71 10.23
CA GLU A 109 -11.09 8.28 10.52
C GLU A 109 -11.28 7.42 9.27
N SER A 110 -12.32 7.71 8.46
CA SER A 110 -12.54 7.07 7.16
C SER A 110 -11.37 7.29 6.20
N TYR A 111 -10.78 8.50 6.20
CA TYR A 111 -9.61 8.82 5.41
C TYR A 111 -8.37 8.01 5.83
N GLU A 112 -8.03 8.04 7.12
CA GLU A 112 -6.87 7.29 7.61
C GLU A 112 -7.03 5.78 7.38
N ARG A 113 -8.24 5.24 7.55
CA ARG A 113 -8.54 3.84 7.22
C ARG A 113 -8.29 3.51 5.75
N ILE A 114 -8.75 4.34 4.81
CA ILE A 114 -8.53 4.09 3.38
C ILE A 114 -7.05 4.27 3.01
N LYS A 115 -6.34 5.19 3.66
CA LYS A 115 -4.90 5.39 3.49
C LYS A 115 -4.11 4.19 3.99
N GLU A 116 -4.42 3.65 5.16
CA GLU A 116 -3.81 2.42 5.70
C GLU A 116 -4.01 1.23 4.75
N MET A 117 -5.21 1.06 4.20
CA MET A 117 -5.46 0.05 3.15
C MET A 117 -4.53 0.23 1.95
N CYS A 118 -4.36 1.48 1.51
CA CYS A 118 -3.51 1.82 0.37
C CYS A 118 -2.03 1.59 0.64
N GLU A 119 -1.57 1.83 1.87
CA GLU A 119 -0.22 1.48 2.31
C GLU A 119 0.00 -0.03 2.34
N GLY A 120 -0.96 -0.82 2.83
CA GLY A 120 -0.88 -2.28 2.77
C GLY A 120 -0.83 -2.82 1.33
N VAL A 121 -1.54 -2.20 0.39
CA VAL A 121 -1.40 -2.54 -1.05
C VAL A 121 0.00 -2.20 -1.57
N LYS A 122 0.59 -1.08 -1.16
CA LYS A 122 1.96 -0.72 -1.55
C LYS A 122 2.97 -1.75 -1.06
N GLU A 123 2.85 -2.17 0.20
CA GLU A 123 3.68 -3.23 0.78
C GLU A 123 3.52 -4.54 0.03
N LEU A 124 2.28 -4.97 -0.22
CA LEU A 124 1.99 -6.19 -1.00
C LEU A 124 2.61 -6.17 -2.40
N LEU A 125 2.64 -5.02 -3.06
CA LEU A 125 3.25 -4.88 -4.38
C LEU A 125 4.78 -4.76 -4.35
N ALA A 126 5.33 -4.26 -3.23
CA ALA A 126 6.75 -4.10 -2.97
C ALA A 126 7.42 -5.39 -2.47
N GLU A 127 6.67 -6.38 -2.01
CA GLU A 127 7.16 -7.73 -1.77
C GLU A 127 7.17 -8.54 -3.09
N ASN A 128 8.31 -9.19 -3.37
CA ASN A 128 8.50 -10.18 -4.43
C ASN A 128 8.86 -11.51 -3.80
#